data_AF-A0A2V9NX36-F1
#
_entry.id   AF-A0A2V9NX36-F1
#
_cell.length_a   1.000
_cell.length_b   1.000
_cell.length_c   1.000
_cell.angle_alpha   90.00
_cell.angle_beta   90.00
_cell.angle_gamma   90.00
#
_symmetry.space_group_name_H-M   'P 1'
#
loop_
_entity.id
_entity.type
_entity.pdbx_description
1 polymer ?
#
loop_
_entity_poly.entity_id
_entity_poly.type
_entity_poly.pdbx_seq_one_letter_code
_entity_poly.pdbx_strand_id
1 'polypeptide(L)'
;MIAVAPIGQGKFADAQYTDVLKLMERLLGLEHPDTLNYATKFAMALSHQNRMGEATEIARQLEKHAGKVFGPDNPCTRRYAKLVQDLEAKK
;
A
#
# COMPACT_ATOMS: atom_id res chain seq x y z
N MET A 1 9.11 -34.41 12.31
CA MET A 1 8.79 -33.45 11.23
C MET A 1 8.08 -32.28 11.88
N ILE A 2 8.71 -31.11 11.95
CA ILE A 2 8.08 -29.90 12.49
C ILE A 2 7.19 -29.37 11.37
N ALA A 3 5.88 -29.45 11.55
CA ALA A 3 4.91 -28.90 10.61
C ALA A 3 5.04 -27.38 10.61
N VAL A 4 5.72 -26.84 9.59
CA VAL A 4 5.64 -25.42 9.28
C VAL A 4 4.23 -25.16 8.73
N ALA A 5 3.39 -24.52 9.53
CA ALA A 5 2.08 -24.08 9.08
C ALA A 5 2.28 -23.17 7.86
N PRO A 6 1.54 -23.37 6.74
CA PRO A 6 1.53 -22.38 5.68
C PRO A 6 0.91 -21.13 6.29
N ILE A 7 1.75 -20.14 6.58
CA ILE A 7 1.35 -18.76 6.86
C ILE A 7 0.27 -18.40 5.82
N GLY A 8 -0.98 -18.36 6.27
CA GLY A 8 -2.12 -17.98 5.47
C GLY A 8 -2.01 -16.51 5.11
N GLN A 9 -1.17 -16.21 4.12
CA GLN A 9 -0.86 -14.86 3.66
C GLN A 9 -2.05 -14.18 2.95
N GLY A 10 -3.14 -14.90 2.70
CA GLY A 10 -4.24 -14.41 1.85
C GLY A 10 -5.35 -13.62 2.54
N LYS A 11 -5.63 -13.85 3.83
CA LYS A 11 -6.87 -13.35 4.47
C LYS A 11 -6.66 -12.45 5.69
N PHE A 12 -5.53 -12.57 6.39
CA PHE A 12 -5.20 -11.66 7.50
C PHE A 12 -4.58 -10.34 7.03
N ALA A 13 -4.09 -10.29 5.79
CA ALA A 13 -3.45 -9.10 5.25
C ALA A 13 -4.47 -7.95 5.06
N ASP A 14 -5.62 -8.18 4.43
CA ASP A 14 -6.56 -7.11 4.06
C ASP A 14 -7.10 -6.26 5.23
N ALA A 15 -7.62 -6.92 6.26
CA ALA A 15 -8.22 -6.22 7.39
C ALA A 15 -7.16 -5.48 8.21
N GLN A 16 -6.05 -6.17 8.54
CA GLN A 16 -4.97 -5.56 9.32
C GLN A 16 -4.25 -4.45 8.54
N TYR A 17 -4.08 -4.57 7.23
CA TYR A 17 -3.41 -3.53 6.44
C TYR A 17 -4.24 -2.25 6.36
N THR A 18 -5.54 -2.34 6.10
CA THR A 18 -6.37 -1.13 5.98
C THR A 18 -6.39 -0.34 7.29
N ASP A 19 -6.44 -1.06 8.42
CA ASP A 19 -6.35 -0.46 9.74
C ASP A 19 -4.96 0.10 10.04
N VAL A 20 -3.88 -0.66 9.79
CA VAL A 20 -2.51 -0.18 10.01
C VAL A 20 -2.21 1.03 9.13
N LEU A 21 -2.66 1.06 7.88
CA LEU A 21 -2.37 2.16 6.98
C LEU A 21 -3.13 3.43 7.37
N LYS A 22 -4.38 3.30 7.83
CA LYS A 22 -5.11 4.40 8.49
C LYS A 22 -4.43 4.86 9.78
N LEU A 23 -3.87 3.93 10.55
CA LEU A 23 -3.16 4.24 11.79
C LEU A 23 -1.86 4.98 11.49
N MET A 24 -1.08 4.53 10.51
CA MET A 24 0.15 5.18 10.04
C MET A 24 -0.15 6.55 9.43
N GLU A 25 -1.23 6.70 8.67
CA GLU A 25 -1.73 7.99 8.19
C GLU A 25 -2.02 8.95 9.35
N ARG A 26 -2.71 8.49 10.41
CA ARG A 26 -3.04 9.33 11.56
C ARG A 26 -1.85 9.61 12.48
N LEU A 27 -0.96 8.65 12.66
CA LEU A 27 0.12 8.71 13.66
C LEU A 27 1.40 9.35 13.11
N LEU A 28 1.73 9.04 11.86
CA LEU A 28 2.99 9.44 11.21
C LEU A 28 2.76 10.37 10.01
N GLY A 29 1.54 10.40 9.45
CA GLY A 29 1.23 11.14 8.24
C GLY A 29 1.56 10.37 6.97
N LEU A 30 0.93 10.76 5.85
CA LEU A 30 1.21 10.19 4.52
C LEU A 30 2.57 10.64 3.96
N GLU A 31 3.24 11.61 4.59
CA GLU A 31 4.59 12.02 4.21
C GLU A 31 5.67 11.14 4.83
N HIS A 32 5.31 10.27 5.78
CA HIS A 32 6.29 9.47 6.47
C HIS A 32 6.85 8.37 5.56
N PRO A 33 8.18 8.21 5.47
CA PRO A 33 8.80 7.16 4.67
C PRO A 33 8.35 5.76 5.07
N ASP A 34 7.99 5.52 6.33
CA ASP A 34 7.45 4.24 6.78
C ASP A 34 6.07 3.94 6.20
N THR A 35 5.19 4.94 6.12
CA THR A 35 3.86 4.79 5.49
C THR A 35 4.01 4.41 4.02
N LEU A 36 4.96 5.05 3.31
CA LEU A 36 5.25 4.74 1.91
C LEU A 36 5.87 3.36 1.72
N ASN A 37 6.80 2.98 2.59
CA ASN A 37 7.46 1.67 2.56
C ASN A 37 6.45 0.55 2.83
N TYR A 38 5.51 0.77 3.76
CA TYR A 38 4.44 -0.16 4.06
C TYR A 38 3.47 -0.34 2.89
N ALA A 39 3.03 0.77 2.27
CA ALA A 39 2.20 0.72 1.06
C ALA A 39 2.88 -0.04 -0.09
N THR A 40 4.18 0.19 -0.30
CA THR A 40 4.96 -0.48 -1.35
C THR A 40 5.09 -1.98 -1.09
N LYS A 41 5.43 -2.36 0.16
CA LYS A 41 5.51 -3.77 0.58
C LYS A 41 4.16 -4.47 0.42
N PHE A 42 3.07 -3.76 0.69
CA PHE A 42 1.73 -4.31 0.54
C PHE A 42 1.39 -4.59 -0.92
N ALA A 43 1.66 -3.63 -1.78
CA ALA A 43 1.40 -3.77 -3.20
C ALA A 43 2.22 -4.91 -3.80
N MET A 44 3.46 -5.11 -3.34
CA MET A 44 4.26 -6.30 -3.66
C MET A 44 3.62 -7.60 -3.12
N ALA A 45 3.18 -7.62 -1.86
CA ALA A 45 2.53 -8.81 -1.29
C ALA A 45 1.26 -9.20 -2.07
N LEU A 46 0.46 -8.21 -2.50
CA LEU A 46 -0.73 -8.42 -3.34
C LEU A 46 -0.36 -8.89 -4.75
N SER A 47 0.71 -8.33 -5.33
CA SER A 47 1.27 -8.81 -6.60
C SER A 47 1.65 -10.29 -6.55
N HIS A 48 2.31 -10.73 -5.47
CA HIS A 48 2.65 -12.14 -5.25
C HIS A 48 1.42 -13.05 -5.07
N GLN A 49 0.28 -12.49 -4.64
CA GLN A 49 -0.99 -13.20 -4.54
C GLN A 49 -1.80 -13.17 -5.83
N ASN A 50 -1.24 -12.66 -6.93
CA ASN A 50 -1.93 -12.45 -8.20
C ASN A 50 -3.12 -11.45 -8.09
N ARG A 51 -3.14 -10.63 -7.03
CA ARG A 51 -4.16 -9.63 -6.69
C ARG A 51 -3.71 -8.22 -7.12
N MET A 52 -3.23 -8.09 -8.35
CA MET A 52 -2.70 -6.83 -8.88
C MET A 52 -3.74 -5.70 -8.87
N GLY A 53 -5.01 -6.01 -9.14
CA GLY A 53 -6.08 -5.01 -9.13
C GLY A 53 -6.24 -4.33 -7.77
N GLU A 54 -6.11 -5.09 -6.69
CA GLU A 54 -6.25 -4.57 -5.33
C GLU A 54 -5.02 -3.74 -4.93
N ALA A 55 -3.82 -4.17 -5.35
CA ALA A 55 -2.59 -3.39 -5.17
C ALA A 55 -2.72 -2.00 -5.78
N THR A 56 -3.21 -1.91 -7.02
CA THR A 56 -3.44 -0.64 -7.73
C THR A 56 -4.52 0.19 -7.05
N GLU A 57 -5.63 -0.42 -6.63
CA GLU A 57 -6.73 0.26 -5.94
C GLU A 57 -6.25 0.97 -4.67
N ILE A 58 -5.48 0.26 -3.84
CA ILE A 58 -4.94 0.80 -2.58
C ILE A 58 -3.95 1.94 -2.84
N ALA A 59 -3.05 1.78 -3.82
CA ALA A 59 -2.12 2.83 -4.19
C ALA A 59 -2.84 4.09 -4.71
N ARG A 60 -3.92 3.94 -5.48
CA ARG A 60 -4.76 5.06 -5.94
C ARG A 60 -5.50 5.74 -4.80
N GLN A 61 -6.02 4.98 -3.84
CA GLN A 61 -6.67 5.57 -2.66
C GLN A 61 -5.69 6.45 -1.89
N LEU A 62 -4.44 5.98 -1.73
CA LEU A 62 -3.38 6.74 -1.08
C LEU A 62 -2.98 8.00 -1.85
N GLU A 63 -2.80 7.90 -3.16
CA GLU A 63 -2.52 9.05 -4.01
C GLU A 63 -3.62 10.11 -3.89
N LYS A 64 -4.89 9.69 -3.97
CA LYS A 64 -6.04 10.60 -3.87
C LYS A 64 -6.15 11.24 -2.49
N HIS A 65 -5.86 10.49 -1.43
CA HIS A 65 -5.86 11.01 -0.06
C HIS A 65 -4.71 12.01 0.13
N ALA A 66 -3.50 11.64 -0.30
CA ALA A 66 -2.32 12.51 -0.24
C ALA A 66 -2.54 13.80 -1.05
N GLY A 67 -3.13 13.70 -2.25
CA GLY A 67 -3.47 14.86 -3.08
C GLY A 67 -4.52 15.78 -2.46
N LYS A 68 -5.45 15.25 -1.65
CA LYS A 68 -6.43 16.06 -0.90
C LYS A 68 -5.83 16.74 0.33
N VAL A 69 -4.94 16.06 1.05
CA VAL A 69 -4.38 16.57 2.32
C VAL A 69 -3.20 17.51 2.07
N PHE A 70 -2.30 17.14 1.14
CA PHE A 70 -1.03 17.83 0.91
C PHE A 70 -0.97 18.58 -0.42
N GLY A 71 -1.94 18.36 -1.32
CA GLY A 71 -1.95 18.91 -2.66
C GLY A 71 -1.20 18.05 -3.69
N PRO A 72 -1.45 18.30 -4.99
CA PRO A 72 -0.88 17.51 -6.09
C PRO A 72 0.64 17.74 -6.30
N ASP A 73 1.17 18.88 -5.89
CA ASP A 73 2.61 19.22 -6.04
C ASP A 73 3.50 18.61 -4.95
N ASN A 74 2.91 18.03 -3.91
CA ASN A 74 3.66 17.46 -2.80
C ASN A 74 4.52 16.25 -3.28
N PRO A 75 5.81 16.17 -2.88
CA PRO A 75 6.69 15.05 -3.23
C PRO A 75 6.12 13.67 -2.89
N CYS A 76 5.34 13.56 -1.82
CA CYS A 76 4.73 12.32 -1.36
C CYS A 76 3.56 11.91 -2.27
N THR A 77 2.69 12.84 -2.67
CA THR A 77 1.64 12.59 -3.66
C THR A 77 2.23 12.06 -4.96
N ARG A 78 3.32 12.66 -5.46
CA ARG A 78 4.04 12.18 -6.66
C ARG A 78 4.64 10.78 -6.49
N ARG A 79 5.12 10.43 -5.29
CA ARG A 79 5.62 9.08 -5.01
C ARG A 79 4.49 8.04 -5.02
N TYR A 80 3.32 8.37 -4.48
CA TYR A 80 2.15 7.49 -4.56
C TYR A 80 1.67 7.32 -6.00
N ALA A 81 1.62 8.39 -6.78
CA ALA A 81 1.30 8.32 -8.21
C ALA A 81 2.30 7.43 -8.97
N LYS A 82 3.60 7.55 -8.66
CA LYS A 82 4.63 6.67 -9.24
C LYS A 82 4.43 5.21 -8.86
N LEU A 83 4.10 4.92 -7.59
CA LEU A 83 3.76 3.57 -7.13
C LEU A 83 2.57 3.00 -7.90
N VAL A 84 1.51 3.80 -8.14
CA VAL A 84 0.37 3.39 -8.98
C VAL A 84 0.85 3.00 -10.38
N GLN A 85 1.67 3.83 -11.02
CA GLN A 85 2.19 3.55 -12.36
C GLN A 85 3.06 2.29 -12.40
N ASP A 86 3.93 2.09 -11.41
CA ASP A 86 4.77 0.88 -11.30
C ASP A 86 3.94 -0.40 -11.15
N LEU A 87 2.78 -0.32 -10.49
CA LEU A 87 1.85 -1.44 -10.34
C LEU A 87 1.03 -1.69 -11.60
N GLU A 88 0.58 -0.63 -12.26
CA GLU A 88 -0.13 -0.73 -13.55
C GLU A 88 0.78 -1.27 -14.67
N ALA A 89 2.06 -0.92 -14.65
CA ALA A 89 3.05 -1.42 -15.61
C ALA A 89 3.41 -2.90 -15.42
N LYS A 90 3.14 -3.47 -14.24
CA LYS A 90 3.38 -4.89 -13.92
C LYS A 90 2.18 -5.80 -14.17
N LYS A 91 1.08 -5.23 -14.67
CA LYS A 91 -0.17 -5.94 -14.99
C LYS A 91 -0.06 -6.69 -16.32
#